data_AF-A0A2T2RH29-F1
#
_entry.id   AF-A0A2T2RH29-F1
#
_cell.length_a   1.000
_cell.length_b   1.000
_cell.length_c   1.000
_cell.angle_alpha   90.00
_cell.angle_beta   90.00
_cell.angle_gamma   90.00
#
_symmetry.space_group_name_H-M   'P 1'
#
loop_
_entity.id
_entity.type
_entity.pdbx_description
1 polymer ?
#
loop_
_entity_poly.entity_id
_entity_poly.type
_entity_poly.pdbx_seq_one_letter_code
_entity_poly.pdbx_strand_id
1 'polypeptide(L)'
;PAQKVAHELLSTPALRRNAQLRVHVSGCQNACAQQQIADLGFSGSKITIHGEGVLGYQVWVGGDLTTDRVGTVIGRVAESDVVAITEALVGAWEALCAPSESMADTVERVGTEALRGHLRAVFSGRWEPGPEPEEPELPDVLGERRPPAGRHGELRRVA
;
A
#
# COMPACT_ATOMS: atom_id res chain seq x y z
N PRO A 1 -3.87 0.85 -17.68
CA PRO A 1 -4.43 0.59 -16.32
C PRO A 1 -4.24 1.78 -15.35
N ALA A 2 -3.01 2.11 -14.93
CA ALA A 2 -2.76 3.11 -13.88
C ALA A 2 -3.27 4.54 -14.17
N GLN A 3 -3.15 5.02 -15.42
CA GLN A 3 -3.66 6.36 -15.79
C GLN A 3 -5.18 6.48 -15.64
N LYS A 4 -5.92 5.41 -16.00
CA LYS A 4 -7.38 5.34 -15.84
C LYS A 4 -7.75 5.42 -14.35
N VAL A 5 -7.11 4.57 -13.53
CA VAL A 5 -7.31 4.56 -12.08
C VAL A 5 -7.01 5.93 -11.47
N ALA A 6 -5.88 6.55 -11.84
CA ALA A 6 -5.54 7.89 -11.36
C ALA A 6 -6.63 8.92 -11.72
N HIS A 7 -7.17 8.89 -12.94
CA HIS A 7 -8.25 9.78 -13.35
C HIS A 7 -9.54 9.56 -12.55
N GLU A 8 -9.90 8.30 -12.28
CA GLU A 8 -11.06 7.95 -11.46
C GLU A 8 -10.90 8.44 -10.01
N LEU A 9 -9.70 8.27 -9.43
CA LEU A 9 -9.39 8.72 -8.08
C LEU A 9 -9.56 10.23 -7.90
N LEU A 10 -9.19 11.05 -8.89
CA LEU A 10 -9.37 12.52 -8.83
C LEU A 10 -10.84 12.96 -8.65
N SER A 11 -11.79 12.08 -9.00
CA SER A 11 -13.22 12.38 -8.89
C SER A 11 -13.86 11.92 -7.57
N THR A 12 -13.10 11.25 -6.71
CA THR A 12 -13.62 10.66 -5.47
C THR A 12 -13.94 11.72 -4.40
N PRO A 13 -15.12 11.66 -3.75
CA PRO A 13 -15.43 12.49 -2.60
C PRO A 13 -14.35 12.50 -1.50
N ALA A 14 -13.74 11.35 -1.21
CA ALA A 14 -12.63 11.21 -0.25
C ALA A 14 -11.44 12.12 -0.55
N LEU A 15 -10.94 12.10 -1.78
CA LEU A 15 -9.77 12.89 -2.12
C LEU A 15 -10.14 14.36 -2.35
N ARG A 16 -11.36 14.65 -2.81
CA ARG A 16 -11.83 16.04 -2.96
C ARG A 16 -11.90 16.78 -1.63
N ARG A 17 -12.37 16.13 -0.57
CA ARG A 17 -12.44 16.73 0.77
C ARG A 17 -11.10 16.72 1.52
N ASN A 18 -10.15 15.88 1.08
CA ASN A 18 -8.80 15.76 1.64
C ASN A 18 -7.72 16.03 0.57
N ALA A 19 -7.78 17.21 -0.07
CA ALA A 19 -6.93 17.53 -1.22
C ALA A 19 -5.41 17.56 -0.95
N GLN A 20 -4.99 17.49 0.32
CA GLN A 20 -3.57 17.40 0.69
C GLN A 20 -3.03 15.97 0.76
N LEU A 21 -3.91 14.95 0.74
CA LEU A 21 -3.46 13.56 0.72
C LEU A 21 -2.72 13.26 -0.58
N ARG A 22 -1.52 12.71 -0.46
CA ARG A 22 -0.72 12.26 -1.59
C ARG A 22 -1.15 10.85 -1.95
N VAL A 23 -1.55 10.67 -3.20
CA VAL A 23 -1.94 9.36 -3.74
C VAL A 23 -1.09 9.02 -4.94
N HIS A 24 -0.34 7.94 -4.86
CA HIS A 24 0.58 7.51 -5.91
C HIS A 24 0.11 6.18 -6.51
N VAL A 25 0.10 6.09 -7.84
CA VAL A 25 -0.35 4.88 -8.56
C VAL A 25 0.70 4.46 -9.59
N SER A 26 1.24 3.25 -9.43
CA SER A 26 2.13 2.59 -10.38
C SER A 26 1.43 1.38 -10.99
N GLY A 27 1.48 1.23 -12.31
CA GLY A 27 0.90 0.07 -13.01
C GLY A 27 1.71 -1.22 -12.87
N CYS A 28 2.90 -1.15 -12.27
CA CYS A 28 3.74 -2.30 -11.98
C CYS A 28 4.26 -2.22 -10.54
N GLN A 29 4.91 -3.30 -10.09
CA GLN A 29 5.49 -3.38 -8.75
C GLN A 29 6.70 -2.45 -8.56
N ASN A 30 7.32 -1.99 -9.66
CA ASN A 30 8.45 -1.08 -9.57
C ASN A 30 8.02 0.24 -8.94
N ALA A 31 8.87 0.77 -8.06
CA ALA A 31 8.63 2.01 -7.31
C ALA A 31 8.80 3.29 -8.13
N CYS A 32 8.52 3.27 -9.45
CA CYS A 32 8.65 4.43 -10.32
C CYS A 32 7.73 5.59 -9.91
N ALA A 33 6.55 5.28 -9.38
CA ALA A 33 5.63 6.27 -8.81
C ALA A 33 5.92 6.57 -7.33
N GLN A 34 6.92 5.94 -6.74
CA GLN A 34 7.30 6.11 -5.33
C GLN A 34 6.11 5.90 -4.38
N GLN A 35 5.31 4.85 -4.62
CA GLN A 35 4.07 4.59 -3.89
C GLN A 35 4.28 4.42 -2.37
N GLN A 36 5.46 3.97 -1.96
CA GLN A 36 5.79 3.68 -0.57
C GLN A 36 5.99 4.94 0.30
N ILE A 37 6.06 6.15 -0.27
CA ILE A 37 6.26 7.40 0.50
C ILE A 37 5.05 8.35 0.43
N ALA A 38 3.92 7.87 -0.08
CA ALA A 38 2.66 8.58 -0.15
C ALA A 38 1.74 8.19 1.01
N ASP A 39 0.74 9.03 1.29
CA ASP A 39 -0.30 8.72 2.27
C ASP A 39 -1.04 7.43 1.85
N LEU A 40 -1.41 7.35 0.56
CA LEU A 40 -1.92 6.14 -0.10
C LEU A 40 -1.09 5.81 -1.34
N GLY A 41 -0.64 4.56 -1.43
CA GLY A 41 0.13 4.07 -2.56
C GLY A 41 -0.52 2.84 -3.19
N PHE A 42 -0.47 2.75 -4.51
CA PHE A 42 -0.96 1.62 -5.28
C PHE A 42 0.13 1.12 -6.22
N SER A 43 0.57 -0.12 -6.06
CA SER A 43 1.51 -0.77 -6.98
C SER A 43 0.84 -1.95 -7.68
N GLY A 44 0.91 -1.97 -9.01
CA GLY A 44 0.30 -3.02 -9.82
C GLY A 44 0.78 -4.40 -9.40
N SER A 45 -0.15 -5.34 -9.25
CA SER A 45 0.08 -6.68 -8.70
C SER A 45 -0.84 -7.68 -9.39
N LYS A 46 -0.42 -8.95 -9.48
CA LYS A 46 -1.31 -10.04 -9.86
C LYS A 46 -1.93 -10.60 -8.58
N ILE A 47 -3.24 -10.67 -8.53
CA ILE A 47 -3.96 -11.09 -7.31
C ILE A 47 -4.95 -12.18 -7.65
N THR A 48 -5.36 -12.95 -6.64
CA THR A 48 -6.39 -13.98 -6.81
C THR A 48 -7.65 -13.52 -6.10
N ILE A 49 -8.76 -13.42 -6.82
CA ILE A 49 -10.06 -13.09 -6.24
C ILE A 49 -11.03 -14.19 -6.64
N HIS A 50 -11.68 -14.83 -5.67
CA HIS A 50 -12.57 -15.98 -5.89
C HIS A 50 -11.94 -17.14 -6.69
N GLY A 51 -10.62 -17.32 -6.60
CA GLY A 51 -9.89 -18.36 -7.33
C GLY A 51 -9.51 -17.98 -8.76
N GLU A 52 -9.84 -16.77 -9.21
CA GLU A 52 -9.46 -16.25 -10.52
C GLU A 52 -8.32 -15.24 -10.40
N GLY A 53 -7.31 -15.38 -11.28
CA GLY A 53 -6.21 -14.43 -11.37
C GLY A 53 -6.65 -13.16 -12.08
N VAL A 54 -6.63 -12.04 -11.38
CA VAL A 54 -7.02 -10.72 -11.91
C VAL A 54 -5.88 -9.71 -11.74
N LEU A 55 -5.90 -8.68 -12.58
CA LEU A 55 -5.02 -7.52 -12.40
C LEU A 55 -5.55 -6.67 -11.24
N GLY A 56 -4.65 -6.29 -10.36
CA GLY A 56 -4.98 -5.51 -9.19
C GLY A 56 -3.83 -4.64 -8.73
N TYR A 57 -3.96 -4.19 -7.49
CA TYR A 57 -2.99 -3.32 -6.84
C TYR A 57 -2.73 -3.82 -5.43
N GLN A 58 -1.46 -3.83 -5.07
CA GLN A 58 -1.05 -3.81 -3.68
C GLN A 58 -1.23 -2.39 -3.13
N VAL A 59 -1.77 -2.30 -1.92
CA VAL A 59 -2.18 -1.07 -1.26
C VAL A 59 -1.23 -0.75 -0.12
N TRP A 60 -0.59 0.40 -0.21
CA TRP A 60 0.34 0.99 0.75
C TRP A 60 -0.36 2.12 1.50
N VAL A 61 -0.10 2.23 2.80
CA VAL A 61 -0.70 3.29 3.63
C VAL A 61 0.33 3.85 4.61
N GLY A 62 0.28 5.17 4.83
CA GLY A 62 0.99 5.86 5.89
C GLY A 62 2.45 6.19 5.58
N GLY A 63 2.81 6.29 4.29
CA GLY A 63 4.13 6.77 3.90
C GLY A 63 4.24 8.29 4.00
N ASP A 64 5.40 8.78 4.41
CA ASP A 64 5.69 10.20 4.43
C ASP A 64 7.18 10.51 4.35
N LEU A 65 7.60 11.13 3.25
CA LEU A 65 8.99 11.52 3.03
C LEU A 65 9.46 12.63 3.97
N THR A 66 8.56 13.50 4.46
CA THR A 66 8.97 14.62 5.34
C THR A 66 9.41 14.16 6.73
N THR A 67 9.00 12.93 7.10
CA THR A 67 9.31 12.28 8.37
C THR A 67 10.08 10.97 8.19
N ASP A 68 10.64 10.72 7.00
CA ASP A 68 11.38 9.50 6.62
C ASP A 68 10.58 8.19 6.86
N ARG A 69 9.25 8.24 6.75
CA ARG A 69 8.36 7.09 6.96
C ARG A 69 8.08 6.37 5.65
N VAL A 70 8.29 5.07 5.67
CA VAL A 70 7.90 4.16 4.59
C VAL A 70 6.54 3.56 4.92
N GLY A 71 5.61 3.68 3.97
CA GLY A 71 4.27 3.14 4.08
C GLY A 71 4.26 1.62 4.22
N THR A 72 3.21 1.11 4.84
CA THR A 72 3.03 -0.33 5.07
C THR A 72 2.06 -0.90 4.06
N VAL A 73 2.38 -2.06 3.50
CA VAL A 73 1.44 -2.82 2.69
C VAL A 73 0.35 -3.39 3.59
N ILE A 74 -0.90 -2.99 3.35
CA ILE A 74 -2.04 -3.47 4.12
C ILE A 74 -2.79 -4.61 3.45
N GLY A 75 -2.68 -4.73 2.12
CA GLY A 75 -3.21 -5.83 1.34
C GLY A 75 -3.32 -5.50 -0.15
N ARG A 76 -4.23 -6.20 -0.84
CA ARG A 76 -4.33 -6.26 -2.29
C ARG A 76 -5.79 -6.27 -2.74
N VAL A 77 -6.08 -5.55 -3.84
CA VAL A 77 -7.44 -5.33 -4.34
C VAL A 77 -7.48 -5.34 -5.87
N ALA A 78 -8.60 -5.72 -6.48
CA ALA A 78 -8.77 -5.68 -7.93
C ALA A 78 -8.74 -4.23 -8.46
N GLU A 79 -8.35 -4.03 -9.73
CA GLU A 79 -8.37 -2.68 -10.35
C GLU A 79 -9.72 -1.98 -10.18
N SER A 80 -10.83 -2.73 -10.34
CA SER A 80 -12.21 -2.22 -10.21
C SER A 80 -12.56 -1.70 -8.82
N ASP A 81 -11.81 -2.08 -7.80
CA ASP A 81 -12.11 -1.75 -6.40
C ASP A 81 -11.20 -0.64 -5.85
N VAL A 82 -10.26 -0.09 -6.64
CA VAL A 82 -9.32 0.95 -6.18
C VAL A 82 -10.03 2.20 -5.68
N VAL A 83 -11.09 2.63 -6.37
CA VAL A 83 -11.92 3.78 -5.94
C VAL A 83 -12.61 3.47 -4.61
N ALA A 84 -13.25 2.30 -4.52
CA ALA A 84 -13.98 1.91 -3.32
C ALA A 84 -13.05 1.79 -2.11
N ILE A 85 -11.86 1.20 -2.27
CA ILE A 85 -10.93 1.02 -1.15
C ILE A 85 -10.33 2.35 -0.70
N THR A 86 -10.15 3.29 -1.62
CA THR A 86 -9.72 4.65 -1.29
C THR A 86 -10.75 5.34 -0.41
N GLU A 87 -12.03 5.28 -0.78
CA GLU A 87 -13.11 5.84 0.05
C GLU A 87 -13.15 5.21 1.44
N ALA A 88 -13.04 3.88 1.53
CA ALA A 88 -13.05 3.16 2.81
C ALA A 88 -11.84 3.50 3.69
N LEU A 89 -10.64 3.59 3.09
CA LEU A 89 -9.41 3.90 3.83
C LEU A 89 -9.41 5.35 4.33
N VAL A 90 -9.80 6.30 3.50
CA VAL A 90 -9.89 7.70 3.90
C VAL A 90 -10.97 7.87 4.97
N GLY A 91 -12.14 7.25 4.82
CA GLY A 91 -13.18 7.27 5.84
C GLY A 91 -12.75 6.64 7.18
N ALA A 92 -12.02 5.52 7.13
CA ALA A 92 -11.47 4.91 8.33
C ALA A 92 -10.40 5.79 8.99
N TRP A 93 -9.52 6.41 8.19
CA TRP A 93 -8.52 7.35 8.69
C TRP A 93 -9.18 8.56 9.36
N GLU A 94 -10.17 9.20 8.73
CA GLU A 94 -10.89 10.34 9.29
C GLU A 94 -11.58 10.01 10.63
N ALA A 95 -12.08 8.79 10.78
CA ALA A 95 -12.69 8.34 12.03
C ALA A 95 -11.66 8.11 13.16
N LEU A 96 -10.39 7.92 12.81
CA LEU A 96 -9.31 7.58 13.73
C LEU A 96 -8.35 8.73 14.00
N CYS A 97 -8.26 9.71 13.10
CA CYS A 97 -7.30 10.80 13.18
C CYS A 97 -7.63 11.76 14.34
N ALA A 98 -6.60 12.17 15.08
CA ALA A 98 -6.71 13.27 16.03
C ALA A 98 -6.61 14.62 15.29
N PRO A 99 -7.02 15.75 15.93
CA PRO A 99 -6.87 17.06 15.33
C PRO A 99 -5.42 17.32 14.88
N SER A 100 -5.27 17.76 13.63
CA SER A 100 -3.98 18.07 12.98
C SER A 100 -3.06 16.87 12.71
N GLU A 101 -3.50 15.63 12.92
CA GLU A 101 -2.70 14.46 12.51
C GLU A 101 -2.71 14.27 11.00
N SER A 102 -1.54 13.94 10.44
CA SER A 102 -1.46 13.40 9.09
C SER A 102 -1.95 11.93 9.05
N MET A 103 -2.13 11.38 7.85
CA MET A 103 -2.40 9.94 7.71
C MET A 103 -1.24 9.11 8.26
N ALA A 104 0.01 9.51 7.99
CA ALA A 104 1.19 8.83 8.50
C ALA A 104 1.23 8.84 10.05
N ASP A 105 0.95 9.98 10.70
CA ASP A 105 0.91 10.05 12.17
C ASP A 105 -0.21 9.18 12.75
N THR A 106 -1.38 9.20 12.12
CA THR A 106 -2.52 8.40 12.55
C THR A 106 -2.17 6.91 12.48
N VAL A 107 -1.60 6.46 11.35
CA VAL A 107 -1.23 5.06 11.10
C VAL A 107 -0.15 4.59 12.07
N GLU A 108 0.84 5.43 12.36
CA GLU A 108 1.88 5.14 13.37
C GLU A 108 1.26 4.94 14.76
N ARG A 109 0.33 5.82 15.16
CA ARG A 109 -0.31 5.77 16.49
C ARG A 109 -1.28 4.61 16.66
N VAL A 110 -2.14 4.36 15.67
CA VAL A 110 -3.23 3.36 15.78
C VAL A 110 -2.86 1.98 15.23
N GLY A 111 -1.79 1.92 14.43
CA GLY A 111 -1.38 0.74 13.69
C GLY A 111 -2.29 0.41 12.51
N THR A 112 -1.81 -0.47 11.64
CA THR A 112 -2.51 -0.85 10.40
C THR A 112 -3.68 -1.82 10.63
N GLU A 113 -3.76 -2.48 11.77
CA GLU A 113 -4.83 -3.44 12.06
C GLU A 113 -6.20 -2.79 12.20
N ALA A 114 -6.28 -1.54 12.69
CA ALA A 114 -7.54 -0.80 12.73
C ALA A 114 -8.11 -0.61 11.31
N LEU A 115 -7.25 -0.24 10.35
CA LEU A 115 -7.61 -0.09 8.95
C LEU A 115 -7.97 -1.44 8.31
N ARG A 116 -7.14 -2.47 8.52
CA ARG A 116 -7.42 -3.83 8.00
C ARG A 116 -8.73 -4.40 8.56
N GLY A 117 -9.05 -4.10 9.82
CA GLY A 117 -10.32 -4.48 10.44
C GLY A 117 -11.52 -3.88 9.73
N HIS A 118 -11.48 -2.59 9.43
CA HIS A 118 -12.50 -1.91 8.63
C HIS A 118 -12.61 -2.52 7.22
N LEU A 119 -11.48 -2.74 6.53
CA LEU A 119 -11.48 -3.33 5.19
C LEU A 119 -12.07 -4.73 5.16
N ARG A 120 -11.75 -5.60 6.13
CA ARG A 120 -12.35 -6.94 6.23
C ARG A 120 -13.88 -6.88 6.32
N ALA A 121 -14.43 -5.87 7.01
CA ALA A 121 -15.87 -5.72 7.15
C ALA A 121 -16.55 -5.26 5.83
N VAL A 122 -15.91 -4.38 5.05
CA VAL A 122 -16.54 -3.74 3.88
C VAL A 122 -16.13 -4.33 2.52
N PHE A 123 -15.04 -5.11 2.45
CA PHE A 123 -14.52 -5.78 1.25
C PHE A 123 -14.58 -7.31 1.29
N SER A 124 -15.54 -7.91 2.00
CA SER A 124 -15.66 -9.38 2.07
C SER A 124 -15.66 -10.02 0.67
N GLY A 125 -14.66 -10.88 0.40
CA GLY A 125 -14.46 -11.56 -0.89
C GLY A 125 -13.76 -10.75 -1.99
N ARG A 126 -13.52 -9.44 -1.81
CA ARG A 126 -12.93 -8.54 -2.81
C ARG A 126 -11.51 -8.04 -2.45
N TRP A 127 -10.90 -8.68 -1.46
CA TRP A 127 -9.66 -8.21 -0.84
C TRP A 127 -8.80 -9.39 -0.34
N GLU A 128 -7.50 -9.30 -0.56
CA GLU A 128 -6.50 -10.19 0.05
C GLU A 128 -5.62 -9.40 1.05
N PRO A 129 -5.45 -9.87 2.30
CA PRO A 129 -4.55 -9.22 3.23
C PRO A 129 -3.08 -9.44 2.86
N GLY A 130 -2.23 -8.49 3.28
CA GLY A 130 -0.78 -8.62 3.21
C GLY A 130 -0.17 -8.43 1.81
N PRO A 131 1.17 -8.51 1.73
CA PRO A 131 1.90 -8.28 0.49
C PRO A 131 1.66 -9.39 -0.53
N GLU A 132 2.12 -9.12 -1.75
CA GLU A 132 2.19 -10.15 -2.79
C GLU A 132 3.08 -11.29 -2.28
N PRO A 133 2.72 -12.56 -2.55
CA PRO A 133 3.55 -13.69 -2.15
C PRO A 133 4.94 -13.56 -2.79
N GLU A 134 5.98 -13.94 -2.07
CA GLU A 134 7.32 -14.04 -2.66
C GLU A 134 7.28 -15.08 -3.79
N GLU A 135 7.81 -14.70 -4.96
CA GLU A 135 7.98 -15.66 -6.05
C GLU A 135 8.90 -16.79 -5.58
N PRO A 136 8.61 -18.05 -5.93
CA PRO A 136 9.49 -19.16 -5.59
C PRO A 136 10.87 -18.89 -6.20
N GLU A 137 11.92 -19.04 -5.39
CA GLU A 137 13.29 -18.87 -5.86
C GLU A 137 13.54 -19.75 -7.09
N LEU A 138 13.85 -19.12 -8.23
CA LEU A 138 14.26 -19.85 -9.41
C LEU A 138 15.58 -20.58 -9.08
N PRO A 139 15.74 -21.85 -9.50
CA PRO A 139 17.00 -22.54 -9.34
C PRO A 139 18.13 -21.71 -9.96
N ASP A 140 19.24 -21.62 -9.24
CA ASP A 140 20.45 -20.91 -9.67
C ASP A 140 21.04 -21.58 -10.92
N VAL A 141 20.56 -21.14 -12.10
CA VAL A 141 20.96 -21.65 -13.41
C VAL A 141 22.24 -21.00 -13.93
N LEU A 142 22.69 -19.88 -13.33
CA LEU A 142 23.84 -19.09 -13.78
C LEU A 142 25.06 -19.21 -12.86
N GLY A 143 24.94 -19.83 -11.68
CA GLY A 143 26.03 -19.98 -10.70
C GLY A 143 26.42 -18.67 -10.01
N GLU A 144 25.59 -17.63 -10.14
CA GLU A 144 25.83 -16.28 -9.64
C GLU A 144 24.82 -15.98 -8.53
N ARG A 145 25.02 -16.58 -7.34
CA ARG A 145 24.15 -16.26 -6.21
C ARG A 145 24.31 -14.80 -5.82
N ARG A 146 23.18 -14.07 -5.82
CA ARG A 146 23.05 -12.85 -5.04
C ARG A 146 23.28 -13.19 -3.56
N PRO A 147 24.17 -12.50 -2.84
CA PRO A 147 24.35 -12.77 -1.42
C PRO A 147 23.02 -12.54 -0.69
N PRO A 148 22.73 -13.33 0.37
CA PRO A 148 21.51 -13.14 1.15
C PRO A 148 21.48 -11.69 1.67
N ALA A 149 20.29 -11.06 1.63
CA ALA A 149 20.09 -9.74 2.20
C ALA A 149 20.57 -9.77 3.66
N GLY A 150 21.70 -9.12 3.93
CA GLY A 150 22.31 -9.12 5.24
C GLY A 150 21.32 -8.61 6.27
N ARG A 151 21.14 -9.34 7.37
CA ARG A 151 20.50 -8.79 8.57
C ARG A 151 21.22 -7.49 8.89
N HIS A 152 20.49 -6.38 8.90
CA HIS A 152 21.03 -5.06 9.24
C HIS A 152 21.92 -5.19 10.46
N GLY A 153 23.23 -5.01 10.25
CA GLY A 153 24.24 -5.18 11.27
C GLY A 153 24.01 -4.19 12.39
N GLU A 154 24.04 -4.70 13.63
CA GLU A 154 24.27 -3.89 14.82
C GLU A 154 25.50 -3.01 14.55
N LEU A 155 25.28 -1.70 14.49
CA LEU A 155 26.35 -0.71 14.52
C LEU A 155 27.03 -0.81 15.89
N ARG A 156 28.11 -1.60 15.97
CA ARG A 156 29.06 -1.50 17.08
C ARG A 156 29.67 -0.10 17.02
N ARG A 157 29.26 0.78 17.94
CA ARG A 157 30.00 2.01 18.25
C ARG A 157 31.41 1.59 18.64
N VAL A 158 32.40 2.01 17.84
CA VAL A 158 33.79 2.01 18.25
C VAL A 158 34.01 3.32 19.01
N ALA A 159 34.54 3.18 20.22
CA ALA A 159 34.93 4.26 21.13
C ALA A 159 36.17 4.99 20.64
#